data_AF-A0A7W0Q3P8-F1
#
_entry.id   AF-A0A7W0Q3P8-F1
#
_cell.length_a   1.000
_cell.length_b   1.000
_cell.length_c   1.000
_cell.angle_alpha   90.00
_cell.angle_beta   90.00
_cell.angle_gamma   90.00
#
_symmetry.space_group_name_H-M   'P 1'
#
loop_
_entity.id
_entity.type
_entity.pdbx_description
1 polymer ?
#
loop_
_entity_poly.entity_id
_entity_poly.type
_entity_poly.pdbx_seq_one_letter_code
_entity_poly.pdbx_strand_id
1 'polypeptide(L)'
;MSLLAIRMLVLLSSAGGPLYVYDLLATGPRDIRIFAFCFAPIALMLLGSLSIGDPPSARLTRFWVRLGLFGAIALALMNAFTIYYLINGESHRYQLVIVAGVAVGALASILYGMLARAFLNRATPI
;
A
#
# COMPACT_ATOMS: atom_id res chain seq x y z
N MET A 1 16.18 9.20 -2.15
CA MET A 1 14.75 9.52 -1.99
C MET A 1 14.45 9.61 -0.50
N SER A 2 13.83 10.69 -0.02
CA SER A 2 13.55 10.89 1.41
C SER A 2 12.43 9.96 1.88
N LEU A 3 12.51 9.46 3.14
CA LEU A 3 11.43 8.64 3.73
C LEU A 3 10.07 9.34 3.68
N LEU A 4 10.06 10.67 3.77
CA LEU A 4 8.87 11.50 3.60
C LEU A 4 8.21 11.30 2.22
N ALA A 5 9.01 11.24 1.14
CA ALA A 5 8.48 11.04 -0.20
C ALA A 5 7.77 9.67 -0.33
N ILE A 6 8.33 8.60 0.26
CA ILE A 6 7.67 7.29 0.27
C ILE A 6 6.35 7.34 1.05
N ARG A 7 6.33 8.00 2.22
CA ARG A 7 5.10 8.16 3.02
C ARG A 7 4.02 8.90 2.25
N MET A 8 4.39 9.97 1.52
CA MET A 8 3.46 10.70 0.66
C MET A 8 2.94 9.82 -0.49
N LEU A 9 3.79 9.04 -1.14
CA LEU A 9 3.36 8.09 -2.18
C LEU A 9 2.42 7.01 -1.63
N VAL A 10 2.70 6.49 -0.44
CA VAL A 10 1.82 5.52 0.23
C VAL A 10 0.45 6.15 0.49
N LEU A 11 0.38 7.38 0.99
CA LEU A 11 -0.89 8.07 1.19
C LEU A 11 -1.63 8.32 -0.12
N LEU A 12 -0.93 8.75 -1.17
CA LEU A 12 -1.53 9.01 -2.49
C LEU A 12 -2.01 7.73 -3.20
N SER A 13 -1.47 6.56 -2.85
CA SER A 13 -1.92 5.27 -3.38
C SER A 13 -3.37 4.91 -3.00
N SER A 14 -3.93 5.60 -2.00
CA SER A 14 -5.33 5.49 -1.58
C SER A 14 -6.33 5.73 -2.70
N ALA A 15 -5.97 6.54 -3.71
CA ALA A 15 -6.83 6.84 -4.85
C ALA A 15 -6.83 5.75 -5.94
N GLY A 16 -6.01 4.71 -5.81
CA GLY A 16 -5.83 3.65 -6.82
C GLY A 16 -6.72 2.43 -6.60
N GLY A 17 -6.10 1.25 -6.56
CA GLY A 17 -6.80 -0.03 -6.37
C GLY A 17 -7.71 -0.09 -5.13
N PRO A 18 -7.29 0.42 -3.95
CA PRO A 18 -8.14 0.48 -2.77
C PRO A 18 -9.46 1.24 -2.99
N LEU A 19 -9.42 2.39 -3.67
CA LEU A 19 -10.62 3.17 -3.96
C LEU A 19 -11.53 2.42 -4.94
N TYR A 20 -10.97 1.82 -5.98
CA TYR A 20 -11.73 1.05 -6.95
C TYR A 20 -12.41 -0.17 -6.30
N VAL A 21 -11.68 -0.94 -5.50
CA VAL A 21 -12.23 -2.12 -4.80
C VAL A 21 -13.28 -1.70 -3.77
N TYR A 22 -13.08 -0.59 -3.08
CA TYR A 22 -14.08 -0.04 -2.17
C TYR A 22 -15.37 0.34 -2.90
N ASP A 23 -15.28 1.05 -4.03
CA ASP A 23 -16.43 1.45 -4.83
C ASP A 23 -17.17 0.23 -5.41
N LEU A 24 -16.45 -0.81 -5.80
CA LEU A 24 -17.03 -2.07 -6.30
C LEU A 24 -17.80 -2.85 -5.21
N LEU A 25 -17.26 -2.88 -3.99
CA LEU A 25 -17.85 -3.63 -2.88
C LEU A 25 -18.94 -2.85 -2.14
N ALA A 26 -18.94 -1.53 -2.22
CA ALA A 26 -19.89 -0.67 -1.53
C ALA A 26 -21.26 -0.69 -2.22
N THR A 27 -22.11 -1.67 -1.88
CA THR A 27 -23.47 -1.81 -2.41
C THR A 27 -24.54 -1.02 -1.62
N GLY A 28 -24.14 -0.13 -0.70
CA GLY A 28 -25.05 0.55 0.24
C GLY A 28 -24.39 1.68 1.06
N PRO A 29 -25.02 2.17 2.14
CA PRO A 29 -24.44 3.24 2.97
C PRO A 29 -23.06 2.82 3.48
N ARG A 30 -22.09 3.74 3.34
CA ARG A 30 -20.64 3.55 3.55
C ARG A 30 -20.30 2.56 4.68
N ASP A 31 -20.05 1.30 4.32
CA ASP A 31 -19.67 0.27 5.29
C ASP A 31 -18.21 0.48 5.73
N ILE A 32 -18.05 0.83 7.00
CA ILE A 32 -16.75 1.10 7.61
C ILE A 32 -15.82 -0.12 7.59
N ARG A 33 -16.37 -1.34 7.56
CA ARG A 33 -15.58 -2.57 7.50
C ARG A 33 -14.93 -2.74 6.13
N ILE A 34 -15.69 -2.46 5.06
CA ILE A 34 -15.19 -2.51 3.68
C ILE A 34 -14.13 -1.41 3.50
N PHE A 35 -14.36 -0.22 4.05
CA PHE A 35 -13.37 0.85 4.08
C PHE A 35 -12.09 0.39 4.80
N ALA A 36 -12.20 -0.09 6.04
CA ALA A 36 -11.05 -0.54 6.81
C ALA A 36 -10.26 -1.63 6.07
N PHE A 37 -10.95 -2.59 5.45
CA PHE A 37 -10.32 -3.65 4.67
C PHE A 37 -9.56 -3.12 3.45
N CYS A 38 -10.17 -2.23 2.66
CA CYS A 38 -9.56 -1.71 1.44
C CYS A 38 -8.35 -0.81 1.73
N PHE A 39 -8.39 -0.03 2.81
CA PHE A 39 -7.32 0.91 3.17
C PHE A 39 -6.31 0.38 4.20
N ALA A 40 -6.55 -0.80 4.80
CA ALA A 40 -5.61 -1.47 5.70
C ALA A 40 -4.20 -1.68 5.10
N PRO A 41 -4.05 -2.10 3.82
CA PRO A 41 -2.72 -2.25 3.20
C PRO A 41 -1.87 -0.97 3.30
N ILE A 42 -2.50 0.19 3.09
CA ILE A 42 -1.85 1.51 3.16
C ILE A 42 -1.43 1.82 4.60
N ALA A 43 -2.33 1.58 5.57
CA ALA A 43 -2.03 1.81 6.98
C ALA A 43 -0.85 0.94 7.45
N LEU A 44 -0.81 -0.34 7.05
CA LEU A 44 0.29 -1.25 7.36
C LEU A 44 1.60 -0.77 6.74
N MET A 45 1.60 -0.39 5.46
CA MET A 45 2.78 0.19 4.80
C MET A 45 3.27 1.45 5.50
N LEU A 46 2.35 2.33 5.90
CA LEU A 46 2.67 3.58 6.59
C LEU A 46 3.32 3.31 7.95
N LEU A 47 2.71 2.44 8.78
CA LEU A 47 3.27 2.02 10.07
C LEU A 47 4.67 1.41 9.89
N GLY A 48 4.81 0.48 8.95
CA GLY A 48 6.10 -0.12 8.65
C GLY A 48 7.14 0.91 8.18
N SER A 49 6.73 1.95 7.45
CA SER A 49 7.64 3.01 6.97
C SER A 49 8.05 4.00 8.07
N LEU A 50 7.23 4.14 9.11
CA LEU A 50 7.54 4.94 10.29
C LEU A 50 8.64 4.25 11.11
N SER A 51 8.56 2.93 11.24
CA SER A 51 9.52 2.11 11.96
C SER A 51 10.92 2.01 11.31
N ILE A 52 11.09 2.34 10.03
CA ILE A 52 12.41 2.28 9.34
C ILE A 52 13.41 3.32 9.90
N GLY A 53 12.94 4.33 10.66
CA GLY A 53 13.81 5.31 11.32
C GLY A 53 14.42 4.84 12.65
N ASP A 54 13.93 3.73 13.21
CA ASP A 54 14.34 3.22 14.52
C ASP A 54 15.49 2.21 14.41
N PRO A 55 16.19 1.90 15.52
CA PRO A 55 17.25 0.90 15.53
C PRO A 55 16.74 -0.48 15.04
N PRO A 56 17.42 -1.11 14.07
CA PRO A 56 16.97 -2.38 13.48
C PRO A 56 17.06 -3.59 14.43
N SER A 57 17.71 -3.43 15.59
CA SER A 57 17.86 -4.47 16.62
C SER A 57 16.56 -4.75 17.38
N ALA A 58 15.61 -3.80 17.40
CA ALA A 58 14.35 -3.98 18.11
C ALA A 58 13.41 -4.96 17.36
N ARG A 59 13.04 -6.05 18.04
CA ARG A 59 12.14 -7.09 17.51
C ARG A 59 10.80 -6.51 17.02
N LEU A 60 10.27 -5.52 17.75
CA LEU A 60 9.02 -4.84 17.42
C LEU A 60 9.13 -4.03 16.13
N THR A 61 10.24 -3.31 15.92
CA THR A 61 10.52 -2.56 14.69
C THR A 61 10.52 -3.48 13.47
N ARG A 62 11.20 -4.63 13.56
CA ARG A 62 11.22 -5.63 12.47
C ARG A 62 9.83 -6.21 12.20
N PHE A 63 9.03 -6.41 13.24
CA PHE A 63 7.65 -6.88 13.09
C PHE A 63 6.80 -5.88 12.29
N TRP A 64 6.85 -4.59 12.64
CA TRP A 64 6.12 -3.55 11.90
C TRP A 64 6.57 -3.41 10.46
N VAL A 65 7.87 -3.52 10.18
CA VAL A 65 8.39 -3.51 8.80
C VAL A 65 7.90 -4.72 8.00
N ARG A 66 7.80 -5.91 8.62
CA ARG A 66 7.22 -7.10 7.96
C ARG A 66 5.73 -6.95 7.71
N LEU A 67 4.98 -6.37 8.64
CA LEU A 67 3.57 -6.04 8.44
C LEU A 67 3.39 -5.03 7.30
N GLY A 68 4.25 -4.02 7.20
CA GLY A 68 4.24 -3.10 6.07
C GLY A 68 4.54 -3.79 4.74
N LEU A 69 5.40 -4.82 4.73
CA LEU A 69 5.68 -5.62 3.53
C LEU A 69 4.44 -6.42 3.10
N PHE A 70 3.72 -6.98 4.06
CA PHE A 70 2.43 -7.61 3.81
C PHE A 70 1.42 -6.61 3.22
N GLY A 71 1.36 -5.39 3.77
CA GLY A 71 0.57 -4.29 3.22
C GLY A 71 0.96 -3.94 1.77
N ALA A 72 2.25 -3.90 1.45
CA ALA A 72 2.73 -3.63 0.09
C ALA A 72 2.29 -4.71 -0.91
N ILE A 73 2.35 -5.98 -0.51
CA ILE A 73 1.88 -7.10 -1.34
C ILE A 73 0.37 -7.01 -1.55
N ALA A 74 -0.40 -6.78 -0.48
CA ALA A 74 -1.85 -6.64 -0.57
C ALA A 74 -2.27 -5.47 -1.47
N LEU A 75 -1.59 -4.31 -1.35
CA LEU A 75 -1.82 -3.16 -2.23
C LEU A 75 -1.48 -3.47 -3.69
N ALA A 76 -0.37 -4.17 -3.94
CA ALA A 76 0.00 -4.60 -5.29
C ALA A 76 -1.04 -5.53 -5.91
N LEU A 77 -1.60 -6.47 -5.13
CA LEU A 77 -2.68 -7.35 -5.57
C LEU A 77 -3.96 -6.58 -5.88
N MET A 78 -4.35 -5.61 -5.05
CA MET A 78 -5.50 -4.74 -5.32
C MET A 78 -5.29 -3.93 -6.60
N ASN A 79 -4.10 -3.38 -6.81
CA ASN A 79 -3.77 -2.66 -8.05
C ASN A 79 -3.81 -3.59 -9.28
N ALA A 80 -3.29 -4.82 -9.18
CA ALA A 80 -3.35 -5.80 -10.26
C ALA A 80 -4.80 -6.20 -10.59
N PHE A 81 -5.63 -6.39 -9.57
CA PHE A 81 -7.06 -6.62 -9.72
C PHE A 81 -7.74 -5.46 -10.46
N THR A 82 -7.50 -4.21 -10.03
CA THR A 82 -8.04 -3.03 -10.71
C THR A 82 -7.58 -2.93 -12.17
N ILE A 83 -6.31 -3.20 -12.46
CA ILE A 83 -5.78 -3.21 -13.83
C ILE A 83 -6.53 -4.24 -14.69
N TYR A 84 -6.72 -5.46 -14.17
CA TYR A 84 -7.45 -6.51 -14.87
C TYR A 84 -8.86 -6.06 -15.26
N TYR A 85 -9.60 -5.44 -14.34
CA TYR A 85 -10.96 -4.95 -14.62
C TYR A 85 -10.98 -3.78 -15.61
N LEU A 86 -10.05 -2.83 -15.48
CA LEU A 86 -9.95 -1.70 -16.40
C LEU A 86 -9.61 -2.15 -17.84
N ILE A 87 -8.77 -3.17 -18.00
CA ILE A 87 -8.42 -3.72 -19.33
C ILE A 87 -9.62 -4.45 -19.96
N ASN A 88 -10.49 -5.08 -19.15
CA ASN A 88 -11.70 -5.73 -19.63
C ASN A 88 -12.85 -4.76 -19.98
N GLY A 89 -12.60 -3.45 -19.95
CA GLY A 89 -13.54 -2.45 -20.43
C GLY A 89 -14.58 -1.98 -19.41
N GLU A 90 -14.41 -2.30 -18.12
CA GLU A 90 -15.27 -1.72 -17.09
C GLU A 90 -14.96 -0.23 -16.91
N SER A 91 -15.88 0.62 -17.39
CA SER A 91 -15.78 2.07 -17.25
C SER A 91 -16.10 2.48 -15.81
N HIS A 92 -15.23 3.27 -15.19
CA HIS A 92 -15.45 3.81 -13.85
C HIS A 92 -15.52 5.35 -13.88
N ARG A 93 -16.40 5.95 -13.07
CA ARG A 93 -16.63 7.41 -13.04
C ARG A 93 -15.35 8.24 -12.82
N TYR A 94 -14.37 7.67 -12.13
CA TYR A 94 -13.10 8.31 -11.75
C TYR A 94 -11.88 7.62 -12.37
N GLN A 95 -12.02 7.05 -13.56
CA GLN A 95 -11.00 6.21 -14.20
C GLN A 95 -9.60 6.85 -14.21
N LEU A 96 -9.48 8.13 -14.55
CA LEU A 96 -8.17 8.82 -14.60
C LEU A 96 -7.50 8.91 -13.22
N VAL A 97 -8.29 9.19 -12.17
CA VAL A 97 -7.80 9.23 -10.78
C VAL A 97 -7.36 7.84 -10.33
N ILE A 98 -8.12 6.80 -10.67
CA ILE A 98 -7.82 5.41 -10.35
C ILE A 98 -6.53 4.97 -11.04
N VAL A 99 -6.37 5.24 -12.33
CA VAL A 99 -5.15 4.88 -13.08
C VAL A 99 -3.92 5.58 -12.50
N ALA A 100 -4.02 6.87 -12.19
CA ALA A 100 -2.93 7.61 -11.55
C ALA A 100 -2.61 7.03 -10.16
N GLY A 101 -3.64 6.75 -9.36
CA GLY A 101 -3.50 6.14 -8.04
C GLY A 101 -2.87 4.74 -8.08
N VAL A 102 -3.22 3.92 -9.08
CA VAL A 102 -2.62 2.60 -9.33
C VAL A 102 -1.14 2.74 -9.66
N ALA A 103 -0.76 3.67 -10.54
CA ALA A 103 0.64 3.91 -10.87
C ALA A 103 1.45 4.35 -9.64
N VAL A 104 0.90 5.28 -8.85
CA VAL A 104 1.51 5.73 -7.58
C VAL A 104 1.59 4.59 -6.57
N GLY A 105 0.55 3.76 -6.46
CA GLY A 105 0.52 2.61 -5.55
C GLY A 105 1.50 1.51 -5.92
N ALA A 106 1.67 1.23 -7.22
CA ALA A 106 2.69 0.30 -7.71
C ALA A 106 4.10 0.82 -7.36
N LEU A 107 4.38 2.10 -7.62
CA LEU A 107 5.65 2.72 -7.27
C LEU A 107 5.88 2.70 -5.75
N ALA A 108 4.88 3.05 -4.95
CA ALA A 108 4.96 3.01 -3.48
C ALA A 108 5.26 1.59 -2.96
N SER A 109 4.60 0.57 -3.51
CA SER A 109 4.78 -0.83 -3.13
C SER A 109 6.19 -1.32 -3.46
N ILE A 110 6.71 -0.99 -4.64
CA ILE A 110 8.07 -1.34 -5.07
C ILE A 110 9.11 -0.66 -4.17
N LEU A 111 9.01 0.67 -4.01
CA LEU A 111 9.96 1.45 -3.22
C LEU A 111 9.98 1.01 -1.75
N TYR A 112 8.79 0.80 -1.17
CA TYR A 112 8.67 0.28 0.19
C TYR A 112 9.27 -1.12 0.29
N GLY A 113 8.97 -2.02 -0.65
CA GLY A 113 9.53 -3.38 -0.66
C GLY A 113 11.06 -3.39 -0.73
N MET A 114 11.65 -2.55 -1.57
CA MET A 114 13.11 -2.37 -1.65
C MET A 114 13.69 -1.89 -0.32
N LEU A 115 13.06 -0.89 0.31
CA LEU A 115 13.51 -0.33 1.58
C LEU A 115 13.36 -1.32 2.74
N ALA A 116 12.21 -1.97 2.85
CA ALA A 116 11.94 -2.98 3.86
C ALA A 116 12.94 -4.15 3.74
N ARG A 117 13.22 -4.61 2.52
CA ARG A 117 14.23 -5.66 2.28
C ARG A 117 15.62 -5.21 2.69
N ALA A 118 16.04 -4.00 2.30
CA ALA A 118 17.34 -3.46 2.70
C ALA A 118 17.45 -3.32 4.23
N PHE A 119 16.40 -2.85 4.89
CA PHE A 119 16.35 -2.71 6.36
C PHE A 119 16.43 -4.07 7.06
N LEU A 120 15.62 -5.04 6.62
CA LEU A 120 15.57 -6.37 7.23
C LEU A 120 16.88 -7.17 7.04
N ASN A 121 17.60 -6.91 5.94
CA ASN A 121 18.90 -7.53 5.63
C ASN A 121 20.06 -6.89 6.39
N ARG A 122 20.00 -5.59 6.73
CA ARG A 122 21.03 -4.90 7.54
C ARG A 122 21.04 -5.34 9.00
N ALA A 123 19.98 -6.01 9.46
CA ALA A 123 19.76 -6.39 10.84
C ALA A 123 20.42 -7.74 11.25
N THR A 124 21.65 -7.98 10.80
CA THR A 124 22.54 -9.03 11.34
C THR A 124 23.83 -8.39 11.82
N PRO A 125 24.04 -8.37 13.14
CA PRO A 125 24.89 -9.40 13.74
C PRO A 125 24.08 -10.30 14.69
N ILE A 126 24.41 -11.59 14.67
CA ILE A 126 24.05 -12.57 15.70
C ILE A 126 24.86 -12.24 16.95
#